data_AF-A0A3N9P4M3-F1
#
_entry.id   AF-A0A3N9P4M3-F1
#
_cell.length_a   1.000
_cell.length_b   1.000
_cell.length_c   1.000
_cell.angle_alpha   90.00
_cell.angle_beta   90.00
_cell.angle_gamma   90.00
#
_symmetry.space_group_name_H-M   'P 1'
#
loop_
_entity.id
_entity.type
_entity.pdbx_description
1 polymer ?
#
loop_
_entity_poly.entity_id
_entity_poly.type
_entity_poly.pdbx_seq_one_letter_code
_entity_poly.pdbx_strand_id
1 'polypeptide(L)'
;MIAASATIIADIRLRFFRPLPSKIIIGSFIRDQHGGRTNTLLAQVLPLIRMNKQGHARSPARLSHLLLLRCRCRARHNHWGKNQRRLNKTKQRHQKNARWAGEPIHHRLLKQRLIQKNRHRAHVASNTGDLKTGGRMITDMTSGQKITEYFILRRKDFRTKKDNNETYLSVELGDASGRIFGSVWGTAVDIEPLLKVGQLVKVKATVIDWHGRPFLSINKIRPVNDGDGVSLEHFIPRSKKAPEKLFDEFTALANKVENEPLKRLLQHIINDEHMVASLKRAPAGKLWHHCYLGGLLEHSINVAHLALSIAEHYPSINRDLLLTGALVHDIGKIVEYNWDGLVDFSDVGRLHGHICIGYALLACLIDTIQDFPASLRNELLHLVLSHQGKQEHGSPVPPMTREAFVLSYADDIDSKLAAFDRIHESEMEPGKKWSSYVKLLDRFLYFGQDSSQQ
;
A
#
# COMPACT_ATOMS: atom_id res chain seq x y z
N MET A 1 17.56 18.17 -35.01
CA MET A 1 17.21 18.92 -33.78
C MET A 1 17.60 18.08 -32.57
N ILE A 2 18.91 18.09 -32.29
CA ILE A 2 19.56 17.49 -31.12
C ILE A 2 20.16 18.69 -30.40
N ALA A 3 19.64 19.05 -29.23
CA ALA A 3 20.28 19.93 -28.23
C ALA A 3 19.30 20.17 -27.07
N ALA A 4 19.39 19.35 -26.01
CA ALA A 4 19.09 19.72 -24.62
C ALA A 4 19.17 18.48 -23.71
N SER A 5 20.36 17.95 -23.44
CA SER A 5 20.60 16.99 -22.34
C SER A 5 22.10 16.89 -22.00
N ALA A 6 22.72 18.03 -21.65
CA ALA A 6 24.10 18.06 -21.18
C ALA A 6 24.30 19.17 -20.14
N THR A 7 23.57 19.15 -19.02
CA THR A 7 23.92 19.95 -17.82
C THR A 7 23.31 19.41 -16.52
N ILE A 8 23.39 18.09 -16.23
CA ILE A 8 23.17 17.54 -14.88
C ILE A 8 24.10 16.34 -14.64
N ILE A 9 25.42 16.52 -14.80
CA ILE A 9 26.45 15.66 -14.20
C ILE A 9 27.66 16.56 -13.89
N ALA A 10 27.50 17.44 -12.90
CA ALA A 10 28.59 18.21 -12.29
C ALA A 10 28.10 18.90 -11.00
N ASP A 11 27.50 18.15 -10.07
CA ASP A 11 27.32 18.65 -8.69
C ASP A 11 27.19 17.53 -7.64
N ILE A 12 27.96 16.45 -7.83
CA ILE A 12 28.19 15.41 -6.81
C ILE A 12 29.69 15.13 -6.77
N ARG A 13 30.45 16.11 -6.27
CA ARG A 13 31.83 15.96 -5.81
C ARG A 13 32.22 17.28 -5.14
N LEU A 14 31.83 17.44 -3.87
CA LEU A 14 32.43 18.34 -2.87
C LEU A 14 31.54 18.33 -1.61
N ARG A 15 31.53 17.21 -0.88
CA ARG A 15 31.02 17.18 0.51
C ARG A 15 31.39 15.93 1.31
N PHE A 16 32.55 15.33 1.06
CA PHE A 16 33.15 14.37 1.98
C PHE A 16 34.66 14.46 1.84
N PHE A 17 35.31 15.19 2.74
CA PHE A 17 36.69 15.01 3.23
C PHE A 17 36.99 16.22 4.13
N ARG A 18 36.84 16.06 5.45
CA ARG A 18 37.53 16.93 6.42
C ARG A 18 38.96 16.39 6.55
N PRO A 19 40.01 17.21 6.49
CA PRO A 19 41.36 16.77 6.81
C PRO A 19 41.54 16.75 8.34
N LEU A 20 42.08 15.67 8.87
CA LEU A 20 42.66 15.64 10.22
C LEU A 20 44.06 16.29 10.18
N PRO A 21 44.51 17.00 11.24
CA PRO A 21 45.82 17.60 11.28
C PRO A 21 46.90 16.57 11.63
N SER A 22 48.01 16.64 10.92
CA SER A 22 49.23 15.87 11.11
C SER A 22 50.05 16.38 12.30
N LYS A 23 50.47 15.47 13.18
CA LYS A 23 51.75 15.56 13.90
C LYS A 23 52.42 14.19 13.94
N ILE A 24 53.68 14.19 13.51
CA ILE A 24 54.65 13.11 13.39
C ILE A 24 55.17 12.73 14.77
N ILE A 25 55.30 11.43 15.09
CA ILE A 25 56.44 10.87 15.84
C ILE A 25 56.79 9.47 15.27
N ILE A 26 58.10 9.28 15.11
CA ILE A 26 58.84 8.16 14.53
C ILE A 26 58.92 6.99 15.52
N GLY A 27 58.90 5.75 15.02
CA GLY A 27 59.15 4.54 15.83
C GLY A 27 59.24 3.27 15.00
N SER A 28 60.45 2.98 14.52
CA SER A 28 60.94 1.73 13.92
C SER A 28 60.54 0.45 14.67
N PHE A 29 60.24 -0.64 13.96
CA PHE A 29 60.90 -1.94 14.20
C PHE A 29 60.77 -2.91 13.01
N ILE A 30 61.85 -3.66 12.83
CA ILE A 30 62.27 -4.52 11.73
C ILE A 30 61.88 -5.98 12.01
N ARG A 31 61.41 -6.72 10.98
CA ARG A 31 61.79 -8.10 10.57
C ARG A 31 60.62 -8.82 9.90
N ASP A 32 60.77 -9.79 9.01
CA ASP A 32 61.72 -10.17 7.96
C ASP A 32 61.17 -11.51 7.39
N GLN A 33 61.42 -11.78 6.12
CA GLN A 33 61.44 -13.10 5.43
C GLN A 33 60.09 -13.82 5.16
N HIS A 34 59.82 -14.46 4.02
CA HIS A 34 60.56 -14.91 2.84
C HIS A 34 59.67 -14.60 1.59
N GLY A 35 60.13 -14.34 0.36
CA GLY A 35 61.24 -14.93 -0.40
C GLY A 35 60.66 -15.88 -1.47
N GLY A 36 60.48 -15.43 -2.72
CA GLY A 36 60.05 -16.30 -3.84
C GLY A 36 59.57 -15.57 -5.10
N ARG A 37 60.52 -15.31 -6.01
CA ARG A 37 60.49 -14.72 -7.38
C ARG A 37 59.57 -15.49 -8.37
N THR A 38 59.09 -15.01 -9.54
CA THR A 38 59.20 -13.78 -10.36
C THR A 38 58.28 -13.88 -11.60
N ASN A 39 57.86 -12.70 -12.11
CA ASN A 39 57.69 -12.30 -13.54
C ASN A 39 56.49 -12.88 -14.33
N THR A 40 55.73 -12.16 -15.17
CA THR A 40 55.86 -10.85 -15.84
C THR A 40 54.47 -10.47 -16.39
N LEU A 41 54.07 -9.18 -16.42
CA LEU A 41 53.58 -8.52 -17.65
C LEU A 41 53.30 -7.02 -17.44
N LEU A 42 53.77 -6.28 -18.44
CA LEU A 42 53.87 -4.84 -18.56
C LEU A 42 52.53 -4.09 -18.58
N ALA A 43 52.56 -2.93 -17.95
CA ALA A 43 51.70 -1.78 -18.26
C ALA A 43 52.28 -1.00 -19.45
N GLN A 44 51.42 -0.41 -20.29
CA GLN A 44 51.54 0.96 -20.79
C GLN A 44 50.32 1.33 -21.66
N VAL A 45 49.64 2.41 -21.28
CA VAL A 45 48.66 3.15 -22.10
C VAL A 45 49.02 4.63 -22.04
N LEU A 46 49.14 5.24 -23.22
CA LEU A 46 49.10 6.66 -23.53
C LEU A 46 48.42 6.76 -24.93
N PRO A 47 47.76 7.88 -25.33
CA PRO A 47 48.39 9.20 -25.33
C PRO A 47 47.52 10.45 -25.03
N LEU A 48 48.29 11.52 -24.84
CA LEU A 48 47.99 12.96 -24.82
C LEU A 48 47.18 13.51 -26.02
N ILE A 49 46.35 14.54 -25.78
CA ILE A 49 46.17 15.70 -26.69
C ILE A 49 46.11 17.03 -25.92
N ARG A 50 46.74 18.04 -26.54
CA ARG A 50 47.15 19.40 -26.13
C ARG A 50 46.04 20.47 -26.05
N MET A 51 46.29 21.46 -25.17
CA MET A 51 46.26 22.94 -25.30
C MET A 51 45.17 23.63 -26.15
N ASN A 52 44.53 24.70 -25.65
CA ASN A 52 45.05 26.07 -25.74
C ASN A 52 44.23 27.12 -24.93
N LYS A 53 44.86 28.26 -24.70
CA LYS A 53 44.60 29.34 -23.73
C LYS A 53 43.56 30.41 -24.15
N GLN A 54 43.17 31.13 -23.10
CA GLN A 54 42.38 32.35 -22.93
C GLN A 54 42.69 33.58 -23.83
N GLY A 55 41.73 34.51 -23.85
CA GLY A 55 41.93 35.97 -23.98
C GLY A 55 40.63 36.69 -24.37
N HIS A 56 39.92 37.35 -23.43
CA HIS A 56 39.82 38.83 -23.27
C HIS A 56 38.95 39.52 -24.36
N ALA A 57 38.06 40.49 -24.14
CA ALA A 57 37.95 41.53 -23.11
C ALA A 57 36.51 42.11 -23.03
N ARG A 58 36.39 43.21 -22.26
CA ARG A 58 35.23 43.83 -21.60
C ARG A 58 34.30 44.68 -22.48
N SER A 59 33.14 45.00 -21.88
CA SER A 59 31.98 45.87 -22.26
C SER A 59 32.32 47.38 -22.45
N PRO A 60 31.38 48.38 -22.47
CA PRO A 60 29.89 48.41 -22.62
C PRO A 60 29.31 49.57 -23.52
N ALA A 61 27.97 49.57 -23.68
CA ALA A 61 27.05 50.73 -23.68
C ALA A 61 26.75 51.61 -24.93
N ARG A 62 25.42 51.70 -25.19
CA ARG A 62 24.57 52.84 -25.64
C ARG A 62 24.75 53.40 -27.07
N LEU A 63 23.68 53.35 -27.87
CA LEU A 63 22.74 54.47 -28.06
C LEU A 63 21.61 54.13 -29.04
N SER A 64 20.48 54.77 -28.77
CA SER A 64 19.15 54.68 -29.36
C SER A 64 18.99 55.46 -30.66
N HIS A 65 18.18 54.96 -31.60
CA HIS A 65 17.30 55.83 -32.41
C HIS A 65 16.05 55.11 -32.90
N LEU A 66 14.90 55.79 -32.72
CA LEU A 66 13.57 55.44 -33.19
C LEU A 66 13.50 55.42 -34.72
N LEU A 67 12.71 54.49 -35.27
CA LEU A 67 11.87 54.74 -36.44
C LEU A 67 10.52 54.02 -36.29
N LEU A 68 9.48 54.84 -36.37
CA LEU A 68 8.06 54.50 -36.34
C LEU A 68 7.69 53.62 -37.54
N LEU A 69 6.86 52.60 -37.31
CA LEU A 69 5.72 52.34 -38.18
C LEU A 69 4.61 51.60 -37.44
N ARG A 70 3.45 52.26 -37.44
CA ARG A 70 2.16 51.82 -36.93
C ARG A 70 1.71 50.54 -37.64
N CYS A 71 1.22 49.56 -36.89
CA CYS A 71 0.05 48.79 -37.31
C CYS A 71 -0.69 48.14 -36.14
N ARG A 72 -1.89 48.68 -35.90
CA ARG A 72 -3.14 48.06 -35.39
C ARG A 72 -3.21 47.52 -33.96
N CYS A 73 -4.00 48.24 -33.16
CA CYS A 73 -4.72 47.74 -31.99
C CYS A 73 -5.70 46.61 -32.35
N ARG A 74 -5.59 45.46 -31.65
CA ARG A 74 -6.71 44.69 -31.07
C ARG A 74 -6.16 43.43 -30.36
N ALA A 75 -5.67 43.59 -29.12
CA ALA A 75 -5.50 42.49 -28.15
C ALA A 75 -4.96 43.00 -26.80
N ARG A 76 -5.64 43.93 -26.13
CA ARG A 76 -5.34 44.25 -24.72
C ARG A 76 -6.63 44.32 -23.92
N HIS A 77 -7.14 43.15 -23.53
CA HIS A 77 -7.94 43.00 -22.30
C HIS A 77 -7.90 41.59 -21.69
N ASN A 78 -7.27 40.59 -22.32
CA ASN A 78 -7.22 39.21 -21.80
C ASN A 78 -5.87 38.75 -21.22
N HIS A 79 -4.90 39.67 -21.00
CA HIS A 79 -3.57 39.31 -20.46
C HIS A 79 -3.33 39.69 -18.99
N TRP A 80 -4.13 40.59 -18.42
CA TRP A 80 -3.96 40.98 -17.02
C TRP A 80 -4.56 39.96 -16.03
N GLY A 81 -5.70 39.34 -16.36
CA GLY A 81 -6.33 38.31 -15.51
C GLY A 81 -5.56 36.97 -15.46
N LYS A 82 -4.78 36.63 -16.49
CA LYS A 82 -3.98 35.38 -16.51
C LYS A 82 -2.69 35.49 -15.68
N ASN A 83 -2.08 36.68 -15.59
CA ASN A 83 -0.87 36.88 -14.81
C ASN A 83 -1.15 36.97 -13.29
N GLN A 84 -2.27 37.57 -12.87
CA GLN A 84 -2.66 37.53 -11.45
C GLN A 84 -3.05 36.13 -10.97
N ARG A 85 -3.73 35.32 -11.80
CA ARG A 85 -4.00 33.90 -11.47
C ARG A 85 -2.74 33.05 -11.40
N ARG A 86 -1.71 33.34 -12.22
CA ARG A 86 -0.40 32.69 -12.13
C ARG A 86 0.34 33.08 -10.85
N LEU A 87 0.38 34.36 -10.50
CA LEU A 87 1.00 34.89 -9.28
C LEU A 87 0.32 34.38 -7.99
N ASN A 88 -1.01 34.27 -7.98
CA ASN A 88 -1.73 33.69 -6.84
C ASN A 88 -1.53 32.16 -6.74
N LYS A 89 -1.38 31.46 -7.88
CA LYS A 89 -0.99 30.03 -7.87
C LYS A 89 0.44 29.82 -7.39
N THR A 90 1.41 30.69 -7.73
CA THR A 90 2.78 30.62 -7.19
C THR A 90 2.83 30.99 -5.71
N LYS A 91 2.07 31.99 -5.24
CA LYS A 91 1.95 32.32 -3.81
C LYS A 91 1.32 31.18 -3.00
N GLN A 92 0.25 30.54 -3.50
CA GLN A 92 -0.33 29.34 -2.87
C GLN A 92 0.63 28.13 -2.90
N ARG A 93 1.46 27.99 -3.95
CA ARG A 93 2.50 26.95 -4.01
C ARG A 93 3.62 27.21 -2.99
N HIS A 94 4.03 28.46 -2.82
CA HIS A 94 5.02 28.85 -1.82
C HIS A 94 4.49 28.71 -0.38
N GLN A 95 3.23 29.08 -0.11
CA GLN A 95 2.60 28.82 1.20
C GLN A 95 2.40 27.33 1.48
N LYS A 96 2.04 26.51 0.48
CA LYS A 96 1.97 25.05 0.64
C LYS A 96 3.33 24.42 0.86
N ASN A 97 4.38 24.90 0.22
CA ASN A 97 5.75 24.40 0.41
C ASN A 97 6.38 24.86 1.73
N ALA A 98 5.98 26.01 2.27
CA ALA A 98 6.45 26.51 3.56
C ALA A 98 6.00 25.65 4.76
N ARG A 99 4.86 24.96 4.66
CA ARG A 99 4.39 24.01 5.70
C ARG A 99 5.28 22.78 5.91
N TRP A 100 6.21 22.50 4.99
CA TRP A 100 7.02 21.27 4.99
C TRP A 100 8.52 21.56 4.98
N ALA A 101 8.93 22.80 5.22
CA ALA A 101 10.31 23.23 5.20
C ALA A 101 11.08 22.66 6.41
N GLY A 102 11.47 21.38 6.30
CA GLY A 102 12.16 20.63 7.35
C GLY A 102 12.14 19.11 7.14
N GLU A 103 11.20 18.58 6.35
CA GLU A 103 11.08 17.13 6.17
C GLU A 103 11.97 16.56 5.04
N PRO A 104 12.54 15.36 5.19
CA PRO A 104 13.21 14.63 4.13
C PRO A 104 12.33 14.49 2.87
N ILE A 105 12.92 14.63 1.68
CA ILE A 105 12.18 14.65 0.39
C ILE A 105 11.33 13.39 0.19
N HIS A 106 11.81 12.23 0.62
CA HIS A 106 11.08 10.95 0.53
C HIS A 106 9.83 10.91 1.41
N HIS A 107 9.93 11.41 2.65
CA HIS A 107 8.78 11.52 3.57
C HIS A 107 7.70 12.43 2.97
N ARG A 108 8.10 13.58 2.42
CA ARG A 108 7.18 14.51 1.77
C ARG A 108 6.43 13.86 0.59
N LEU A 109 7.09 13.04 -0.23
CA LEU A 109 6.46 12.39 -1.38
C LEU A 109 5.50 11.26 -0.97
N LEU A 110 5.87 10.45 0.02
CA LEU A 110 5.00 9.41 0.56
C LEU A 110 3.77 10.01 1.25
N LYS A 111 3.97 11.04 2.08
CA LYS A 111 2.89 11.77 2.75
C LYS A 111 1.99 12.47 1.74
N GLN A 112 2.54 13.08 0.69
CA GLN A 112 1.74 13.63 -0.42
C GLN A 112 0.92 12.57 -1.16
N ARG A 113 1.46 11.36 -1.36
CA ARG A 113 0.71 10.24 -1.96
C ARG A 113 -0.41 9.75 -1.05
N LEU A 114 -0.17 9.58 0.25
CA LEU A 114 -1.20 9.23 1.23
C LEU A 114 -2.29 10.31 1.30
N ILE A 115 -1.91 11.60 1.32
CA ILE A 115 -2.83 12.74 1.27
C ILE A 115 -3.66 12.72 -0.01
N GLN A 116 -3.04 12.49 -1.18
CA GLN A 116 -3.76 12.42 -2.46
C GLN A 116 -4.73 11.25 -2.49
N LYS A 117 -4.31 10.07 -2.02
CA LYS A 117 -5.13 8.87 -1.88
C LYS A 117 -6.34 9.16 -0.98
N ASN A 118 -6.13 9.76 0.19
CA ASN A 118 -7.17 10.07 1.17
C ASN A 118 -8.09 11.24 0.75
N ARG A 119 -7.60 12.23 -0.01
CA ARG A 119 -8.44 13.32 -0.54
C ARG A 119 -9.39 12.88 -1.64
N HIS A 120 -8.95 11.96 -2.51
CA HIS A 120 -9.86 11.35 -3.48
C HIS A 120 -10.99 10.58 -2.76
N ARG A 121 -10.67 9.97 -1.62
CA ARG A 121 -11.61 9.18 -0.80
C ARG A 121 -12.59 10.04 0.01
N ALA A 122 -12.13 11.13 0.63
CA ALA A 122 -12.98 12.00 1.43
C ALA A 122 -14.09 12.70 0.62
N HIS A 123 -13.86 12.93 -0.68
CA HIS A 123 -14.86 13.53 -1.56
C HIS A 123 -16.04 12.59 -1.88
N VAL A 124 -15.85 11.27 -1.72
CA VAL A 124 -16.90 10.25 -1.93
C VAL A 124 -17.74 10.03 -0.66
N ALA A 125 -17.20 10.33 0.53
CA ALA A 125 -17.84 10.03 1.81
C ALA A 125 -18.74 11.14 2.37
N SER A 126 -18.73 12.36 1.82
CA SER A 126 -19.37 13.53 2.45
C SER A 126 -20.88 13.72 2.17
N ASN A 127 -21.59 12.70 1.70
CA ASN A 127 -23.05 12.73 1.51
C ASN A 127 -23.70 11.57 2.28
N THR A 128 -23.85 11.73 3.60
CA THR A 128 -24.54 10.77 4.46
C THR A 128 -25.84 11.38 4.97
N GLY A 129 -26.88 11.34 4.12
CA GLY A 129 -28.27 11.31 4.56
C GLY A 129 -28.74 9.87 4.51
N ASP A 130 -29.45 9.41 5.55
CA ASP A 130 -30.02 8.06 5.77
C ASP A 130 -29.94 7.11 4.55
N LEU A 131 -28.86 6.33 4.50
CA LEU A 131 -28.54 5.42 3.39
C LEU A 131 -29.22 4.07 3.61
N LYS A 132 -29.91 3.54 2.60
CA LYS A 132 -30.60 2.24 2.68
C LYS A 132 -29.59 1.11 2.85
N THR A 133 -29.66 0.42 3.98
CA THR A 133 -28.83 -0.76 4.32
C THR A 133 -29.53 -2.11 4.06
N GLY A 134 -30.79 -2.11 3.62
CA GLY A 134 -31.65 -3.31 3.62
C GLY A 134 -31.85 -4.01 2.28
N GLY A 135 -30.78 -4.41 1.59
CA GLY A 135 -30.85 -5.32 0.44
C GLY A 135 -30.63 -6.78 0.87
N ARG A 136 -31.19 -7.76 0.14
CA ARG A 136 -30.96 -9.20 0.41
C ARG A 136 -29.51 -9.58 0.10
N MET A 137 -28.84 -10.30 1.01
CA MET A 137 -27.48 -10.79 0.80
C MET A 137 -27.45 -12.03 -0.11
N ILE A 138 -26.32 -12.27 -0.78
CA ILE A 138 -26.12 -13.44 -1.65
C ILE A 138 -26.40 -14.75 -0.90
N THR A 139 -26.02 -14.85 0.37
CA THR A 139 -26.24 -16.05 1.20
C THR A 139 -27.71 -16.39 1.40
N ASP A 140 -28.62 -15.43 1.24
CA ASP A 140 -30.06 -15.61 1.48
C ASP A 140 -30.85 -15.88 0.18
N MET A 141 -30.16 -15.96 -0.96
CA MET A 141 -30.79 -16.11 -2.27
C MET A 141 -31.16 -17.57 -2.57
N THR A 142 -32.41 -17.81 -2.96
CA THR A 142 -32.86 -19.14 -3.38
C THR A 142 -33.33 -19.16 -4.83
N SER A 143 -33.20 -20.31 -5.48
CA SER A 143 -33.62 -20.52 -6.87
C SER A 143 -35.10 -20.20 -7.09
N GLY A 144 -35.42 -19.58 -8.22
CA GLY A 144 -36.76 -19.11 -8.59
C GLY A 144 -37.09 -17.69 -8.14
N GLN A 145 -36.29 -17.08 -7.26
CA GLN A 145 -36.55 -15.72 -6.77
C GLN A 145 -36.24 -14.65 -7.82
N LYS A 146 -37.11 -13.64 -7.92
CA LYS A 146 -36.84 -12.40 -8.66
C LYS A 146 -36.28 -11.37 -7.70
N ILE A 147 -35.12 -10.79 -8.04
CA ILE A 147 -34.39 -9.85 -7.19
C ILE A 147 -34.14 -8.53 -7.89
N THR A 148 -34.02 -7.45 -7.13
CA THR A 148 -33.50 -6.16 -7.58
C THR A 148 -32.58 -5.63 -6.51
N GLU A 149 -31.30 -5.94 -6.65
CA GLU A 149 -30.29 -5.75 -5.59
C GLU A 149 -29.06 -5.05 -6.14
N TYR A 150 -28.17 -4.65 -5.21
CA TYR A 150 -26.94 -3.95 -5.50
C TYR A 150 -25.75 -4.89 -5.29
N PHE A 151 -24.74 -4.80 -6.16
CA PHE A 151 -23.54 -5.63 -6.09
C PHE A 151 -22.31 -4.85 -6.51
N ILE A 152 -21.14 -5.29 -6.10
CA ILE A 152 -19.87 -4.91 -6.73
C ILE A 152 -19.64 -5.82 -7.93
N LEU A 153 -19.35 -5.22 -9.09
CA LEU A 153 -18.93 -5.97 -10.27
C LEU A 153 -17.48 -6.45 -10.12
N ARG A 154 -17.29 -7.76 -9.92
CA ARG A 154 -15.97 -8.37 -9.68
C ARG A 154 -15.25 -8.77 -10.94
N ARG A 155 -16.00 -9.24 -11.93
CA ARG A 155 -15.48 -9.67 -13.23
C ARG A 155 -16.56 -9.47 -14.28
N LYS A 156 -16.15 -9.15 -15.50
CA LYS A 156 -16.99 -9.20 -16.68
C LYS A 156 -16.20 -9.85 -17.82
N ASP A 157 -16.80 -10.81 -18.51
CA ASP A 157 -16.26 -11.42 -19.73
C ASP A 157 -17.34 -11.35 -20.81
N PHE A 158 -17.06 -10.67 -21.92
CA PHE A 158 -17.92 -10.72 -23.09
C PHE A 158 -17.68 -12.03 -23.84
N ARG A 159 -18.72 -12.83 -24.05
CA ARG A 159 -18.61 -14.18 -24.62
C ARG A 159 -19.62 -14.37 -25.74
N THR A 160 -19.25 -15.24 -26.68
CA THR A 160 -20.12 -15.68 -27.77
C THR A 160 -20.34 -17.18 -27.63
N LYS A 161 -21.59 -17.62 -27.64
CA LYS A 161 -21.92 -19.04 -27.58
C LYS A 161 -21.61 -19.67 -28.93
N LYS A 162 -20.93 -20.83 -28.91
CA LYS A 162 -20.46 -21.50 -30.13
C LYS A 162 -21.60 -22.02 -31.02
N ASP A 163 -22.74 -22.37 -30.43
CA ASP A 163 -23.82 -23.07 -31.15
C ASP A 163 -24.71 -22.14 -31.97
N ASN A 164 -25.04 -20.95 -31.45
CA ASN A 164 -25.99 -20.01 -32.07
C ASN A 164 -25.40 -18.62 -32.33
N ASN A 165 -24.09 -18.45 -32.11
CA ASN A 165 -23.36 -17.20 -32.22
C ASN A 165 -23.94 -16.04 -31.39
N GLU A 166 -24.77 -16.35 -30.39
CA GLU A 166 -25.40 -15.37 -29.51
C GLU A 166 -24.38 -14.85 -28.49
N THR A 167 -24.36 -13.54 -28.31
CA THR A 167 -23.43 -12.88 -27.39
C THR A 167 -24.08 -12.65 -26.04
N TYR A 168 -23.30 -12.85 -24.98
CA TYR A 168 -23.72 -12.61 -23.61
C TYR A 168 -22.57 -12.04 -22.78
N LEU A 169 -22.93 -11.26 -21.76
CA LEU A 169 -21.99 -10.77 -20.78
C LEU A 169 -22.02 -11.70 -19.57
N SER A 170 -20.93 -12.46 -19.36
CA SER A 170 -20.73 -13.22 -18.12
C SER A 170 -20.18 -12.30 -17.05
N VAL A 171 -20.78 -12.29 -15.86
CA VAL A 171 -20.35 -11.45 -14.75
C VAL A 171 -20.15 -12.26 -13.48
N GLU A 172 -19.17 -11.85 -12.68
CA GLU A 172 -19.06 -12.23 -11.27
C GLU A 172 -19.44 -11.00 -10.44
N LEU A 173 -20.44 -11.15 -9.59
CA LEU A 173 -20.96 -10.13 -8.70
C LEU A 173 -20.62 -10.50 -7.27
N GLY A 174 -20.47 -9.51 -6.39
CA GLY A 174 -20.24 -9.76 -4.97
C GLY A 174 -20.84 -8.71 -4.05
N ASP A 175 -21.04 -9.11 -2.82
CA ASP A 175 -21.42 -8.27 -1.69
C ASP A 175 -20.59 -8.67 -0.45
N ALA A 176 -20.98 -8.19 0.73
CA ALA A 176 -20.29 -8.51 1.97
C ALA A 176 -20.42 -10.00 2.38
N SER A 177 -21.41 -10.73 1.86
CA SER A 177 -21.70 -12.12 2.20
C SER A 177 -21.01 -13.12 1.26
N GLY A 178 -20.73 -12.73 0.01
CA GLY A 178 -20.13 -13.67 -0.92
C GLY A 178 -20.02 -13.21 -2.37
N ARG A 179 -20.09 -14.19 -3.27
CA ARG A 179 -19.94 -14.03 -4.70
C ARG A 179 -20.99 -14.85 -5.43
N ILE A 180 -21.52 -14.32 -6.52
CA ILE A 180 -22.48 -15.02 -7.36
C ILE A 180 -22.18 -14.75 -8.84
N PHE A 181 -22.32 -15.78 -9.66
CA PHE A 181 -22.16 -15.65 -11.11
C PHE A 181 -23.48 -15.30 -11.77
N GLY A 182 -23.40 -14.59 -12.89
CA GLY A 182 -24.58 -14.26 -13.69
C GLY A 182 -24.27 -14.06 -15.16
N SER A 183 -25.34 -13.98 -15.95
CA SER A 183 -25.25 -13.68 -17.37
C SER A 183 -26.31 -12.67 -17.80
N VAL A 184 -25.91 -11.74 -18.66
CA VAL A 184 -26.79 -10.77 -19.33
C VAL A 184 -26.88 -11.17 -20.80
N TRP A 185 -28.09 -11.40 -21.28
CA TRP A 185 -28.37 -11.76 -22.67
C TRP A 185 -29.06 -10.60 -23.41
N GLY A 186 -28.94 -10.55 -24.73
CA GLY A 186 -29.62 -9.58 -25.60
C GLY A 186 -29.04 -8.15 -25.57
N THR A 187 -28.83 -7.58 -24.39
CA THR A 187 -28.32 -6.19 -24.21
C THR A 187 -26.83 -6.15 -23.84
N ALA A 188 -26.10 -7.24 -24.07
CA ALA A 188 -24.71 -7.39 -23.64
C ALA A 188 -23.79 -6.36 -24.31
N VAL A 189 -23.97 -6.13 -25.62
CA VAL A 189 -23.15 -5.21 -26.43
C VAL A 189 -23.26 -3.78 -25.93
N ASP A 190 -24.47 -3.33 -25.59
CA ASP A 190 -24.72 -1.95 -25.17
C ASP A 190 -24.25 -1.68 -23.74
N ILE A 191 -24.36 -2.68 -22.87
CA ILE A 191 -24.09 -2.49 -21.45
C ILE A 191 -22.62 -2.70 -21.08
N GLU A 192 -21.91 -3.60 -21.76
CA GLU A 192 -20.53 -3.94 -21.44
C GLU A 192 -19.63 -2.70 -21.31
N PRO A 193 -19.65 -1.70 -22.22
CA PRO A 193 -18.77 -0.54 -22.15
C PRO A 193 -19.09 0.39 -20.97
N LEU A 194 -20.34 0.37 -20.49
CA LEU A 194 -20.79 1.16 -19.35
C LEU A 194 -20.38 0.54 -18.02
N LEU A 195 -19.95 -0.72 -18.03
CA LEU A 195 -19.61 -1.47 -16.83
C LEU A 195 -18.10 -1.49 -16.56
N LYS A 196 -17.67 -1.12 -15.35
CA LYS A 196 -16.27 -1.18 -14.91
C LYS A 196 -16.14 -2.12 -13.71
N VAL A 197 -15.13 -2.98 -13.73
CA VAL A 197 -14.80 -3.83 -12.58
C VAL A 197 -14.48 -2.96 -11.37
N GLY A 198 -14.96 -3.35 -10.19
CA GLY A 198 -14.83 -2.62 -8.93
C GLY A 198 -15.97 -1.63 -8.66
N GLN A 199 -16.84 -1.35 -9.62
CA GLN A 199 -17.94 -0.40 -9.40
C GLN A 199 -19.19 -1.09 -8.82
N LEU A 200 -20.03 -0.29 -8.15
CA LEU A 200 -21.36 -0.73 -7.76
C LEU A 200 -22.32 -0.76 -8.96
N VAL A 201 -23.08 -1.84 -9.06
CA VAL A 201 -24.11 -2.05 -10.07
C VAL A 201 -25.44 -2.41 -9.41
N LYS A 202 -26.52 -1.90 -9.98
CA LYS A 202 -27.89 -2.30 -9.66
C LYS A 202 -28.33 -3.37 -10.64
N VAL A 203 -28.78 -4.51 -10.12
CA VAL A 203 -29.05 -5.72 -10.88
C VAL A 203 -30.49 -6.18 -10.63
N LYS A 204 -31.27 -6.28 -11.70
CA LYS A 204 -32.57 -6.95 -11.73
C LYS A 204 -32.39 -8.30 -12.40
N ALA A 205 -32.62 -9.37 -11.66
CA ALA A 205 -32.33 -10.73 -12.10
C ALA A 205 -33.35 -11.74 -11.55
N THR A 206 -33.34 -12.93 -12.14
CA THR A 206 -33.96 -14.13 -11.57
C THR A 206 -32.85 -15.08 -11.13
N VAL A 207 -32.91 -15.54 -9.88
CA VAL A 207 -32.00 -16.57 -9.36
C VAL A 207 -32.43 -17.90 -9.96
N ILE A 208 -31.50 -18.60 -10.60
CA ILE A 208 -31.71 -19.93 -11.18
C ILE A 208 -30.71 -20.91 -10.55
N ASP A 209 -31.05 -22.19 -10.60
CA ASP A 209 -30.08 -23.26 -10.30
C ASP A 209 -29.26 -23.54 -11.55
N TRP A 210 -27.94 -23.47 -11.44
CA TRP A 210 -27.02 -23.85 -12.50
C TRP A 210 -25.99 -24.85 -11.96
N HIS A 211 -26.18 -26.13 -12.29
CA HIS A 211 -25.38 -27.25 -11.79
C HIS A 211 -25.29 -27.31 -10.25
N GLY A 212 -26.44 -27.13 -9.57
CA GLY A 212 -26.52 -27.20 -8.12
C GLY A 212 -25.96 -25.96 -7.41
N ARG A 213 -25.77 -24.85 -8.12
CA ARG A 213 -25.30 -23.57 -7.56
C ARG A 213 -26.22 -22.42 -7.99
N PRO A 214 -26.51 -21.46 -7.09
CA PRO A 214 -27.24 -20.25 -7.45
C PRO A 214 -26.53 -19.46 -8.55
N PHE A 215 -27.28 -19.04 -9.56
CA PHE A 215 -26.78 -18.26 -10.68
C PHE A 215 -27.81 -17.19 -11.07
N LEU A 216 -27.35 -16.03 -11.50
CA LEU A 216 -28.23 -14.93 -11.87
C LEU A 216 -28.48 -14.89 -13.38
N SER A 217 -29.73 -15.12 -13.77
CA SER A 217 -30.24 -14.74 -15.08
C SER A 217 -30.61 -13.26 -15.04
N ILE A 218 -29.73 -12.39 -15.56
CA ILE A 218 -29.81 -10.94 -15.37
C ILE A 218 -30.64 -10.33 -16.49
N ASN A 219 -31.78 -9.73 -16.13
CA ASN A 219 -32.65 -9.02 -17.06
C ASN A 219 -32.20 -7.58 -17.28
N LYS A 220 -31.66 -6.93 -16.26
CA LYS A 220 -31.16 -5.54 -16.35
C LYS A 220 -30.03 -5.32 -15.36
N ILE A 221 -28.96 -4.68 -15.81
CA ILE A 221 -27.84 -4.24 -14.98
C ILE A 221 -27.55 -2.79 -15.33
N ARG A 222 -27.13 -1.97 -14.37
CA ARG A 222 -26.62 -0.62 -14.63
C ARG A 222 -25.66 -0.17 -13.53
N PRO A 223 -24.75 0.78 -13.80
CA PRO A 223 -24.03 1.47 -12.73
C PRO A 223 -25.00 2.12 -11.73
N VAL A 224 -24.62 2.12 -10.45
CA VAL A 224 -25.31 2.89 -9.39
C VAL A 224 -25.11 4.38 -9.64
N ASN A 225 -26.12 5.19 -9.29
CA ASN A 225 -26.04 6.65 -9.34
C ASN A 225 -26.39 7.26 -7.97
N ASP A 226 -26.15 8.56 -7.81
CA ASP A 226 -26.35 9.26 -6.53
C ASP A 226 -27.78 9.12 -5.98
N GLY A 227 -28.78 8.99 -6.87
CA GLY A 227 -30.18 8.80 -6.49
C GLY A 227 -30.51 7.42 -5.90
N ASP A 228 -29.60 6.44 -5.95
CA ASP A 228 -29.81 5.13 -5.33
C ASP A 228 -29.51 5.14 -3.82
N GLY A 229 -28.73 6.10 -3.30
CA GLY A 229 -28.44 6.22 -1.87
C GLY A 229 -27.65 5.03 -1.29
N VAL A 230 -26.67 4.52 -2.05
CA VAL A 230 -25.88 3.33 -1.69
C VAL A 230 -24.40 3.67 -1.67
N SER A 231 -23.70 3.30 -0.59
CA SER A 231 -22.25 3.44 -0.47
C SER A 231 -21.53 2.12 -0.70
N LEU A 232 -20.38 2.19 -1.34
CA LEU A 232 -19.53 1.05 -1.69
C LEU A 232 -19.02 0.30 -0.44
N GLU A 233 -18.82 1.02 0.66
CA GLU A 233 -18.32 0.45 1.92
C GLU A 233 -19.27 -0.59 2.53
N HIS A 234 -20.55 -0.60 2.14
CA HIS A 234 -21.51 -1.61 2.60
C HIS A 234 -21.34 -2.97 1.92
N PHE A 235 -20.62 -3.05 0.80
CA PHE A 235 -20.49 -4.25 -0.03
C PHE A 235 -19.10 -4.89 0.06
N ILE A 236 -18.19 -4.30 0.83
CA ILE A 236 -16.90 -4.91 1.15
C ILE A 236 -17.02 -5.58 2.53
N PRO A 237 -16.54 -6.83 2.69
CA PRO A 237 -16.37 -7.43 4.00
C PRO A 237 -15.62 -6.49 4.96
N ARG A 238 -16.06 -6.45 6.22
CA ARG A 238 -15.47 -5.59 7.28
C ARG A 238 -15.26 -6.40 8.56
N SER A 239 -14.38 -5.94 9.44
CA SER A 239 -14.25 -6.53 10.78
C SER A 239 -15.59 -6.52 11.52
N LYS A 240 -15.83 -7.56 12.32
CA LYS A 240 -16.96 -7.60 13.27
C LYS A 240 -16.79 -6.55 14.37
N LYS A 241 -15.56 -6.11 14.67
CA LYS A 241 -15.24 -5.05 15.62
C LYS A 241 -15.30 -3.67 14.93
N ALA A 242 -15.80 -2.66 15.66
CA ALA A 242 -15.84 -1.29 15.14
C ALA A 242 -14.41 -0.74 14.92
N PRO A 243 -14.13 -0.02 13.82
CA PRO A 243 -12.80 0.52 13.52
C PRO A 243 -12.23 1.41 14.64
N GLU A 244 -13.08 2.16 15.31
CA GLU A 244 -12.74 3.01 16.45
C GLU A 244 -12.23 2.15 17.62
N LYS A 245 -12.95 1.09 17.98
CA LYS A 245 -12.56 0.19 19.06
C LYS A 245 -11.25 -0.53 18.78
N LEU A 246 -11.06 -0.99 17.53
CA LEU A 246 -9.78 -1.58 17.09
C LEU A 246 -8.64 -0.58 17.23
N PHE A 247 -8.86 0.66 16.81
CA PHE A 247 -7.83 1.70 16.91
C PHE A 247 -7.53 2.10 18.36
N ASP A 248 -8.54 2.12 19.23
CA ASP A 248 -8.35 2.35 20.67
C ASP A 248 -7.51 1.24 21.31
N GLU A 249 -7.77 -0.03 20.95
CA GLU A 249 -6.98 -1.18 21.40
C GLU A 249 -5.53 -1.13 20.89
N PHE A 250 -5.34 -0.82 19.60
CA PHE A 250 -4.01 -0.61 19.01
C PHE A 250 -3.24 0.51 19.74
N THR A 251 -3.92 1.62 20.04
CA THR A 251 -3.35 2.75 20.78
C THR A 251 -3.01 2.37 22.22
N ALA A 252 -3.86 1.59 22.88
CA ALA A 252 -3.60 1.08 24.21
C ALA A 252 -2.35 0.19 24.24
N LEU A 253 -2.18 -0.71 23.26
CA LEU A 253 -0.97 -1.52 23.11
C LEU A 253 0.26 -0.65 22.84
N ALA A 254 0.17 0.31 21.93
CA ALA A 254 1.27 1.24 21.64
C ALA A 254 1.73 2.03 22.89
N ASN A 255 0.79 2.40 23.77
CA ASN A 255 1.08 3.11 25.01
C ASN A 255 1.73 2.23 26.10
N LYS A 256 1.78 0.90 25.93
CA LYS A 256 2.51 -0.03 26.82
C LYS A 256 4.02 -0.10 26.51
N VAL A 257 4.49 0.61 25.49
CA VAL A 257 5.92 0.70 25.16
C VAL A 257 6.57 1.78 26.02
N GLU A 258 7.61 1.40 26.78
CA GLU A 258 8.34 2.27 27.70
C GLU A 258 9.60 2.86 27.05
N ASN A 259 10.20 2.16 26.08
CA ASN A 259 11.35 2.63 25.34
C ASN A 259 11.01 3.91 24.55
N GLU A 260 11.56 5.05 25.00
CA GLU A 260 11.19 6.38 24.51
C GLU A 260 11.38 6.61 23.00
N PRO A 261 12.47 6.16 22.34
CA PRO A 261 12.56 6.21 20.87
C PRO A 261 11.43 5.47 20.15
N LEU A 262 11.11 4.23 20.55
CA LEU A 262 10.04 3.43 19.95
C LEU A 262 8.65 4.02 20.22
N LYS A 263 8.42 4.47 21.46
CA LYS A 263 7.20 5.17 21.85
C LYS A 263 6.99 6.41 20.99
N ARG A 264 8.00 7.26 20.79
CA ARG A 264 7.91 8.44 19.91
C ARG A 264 7.57 8.07 18.46
N LEU A 265 8.07 6.94 17.96
CA LEU A 265 7.71 6.44 16.63
C LEU A 265 6.25 6.03 16.55
N LEU A 266 5.76 5.25 17.51
CA LEU A 266 4.35 4.86 17.58
C LEU A 266 3.43 6.08 17.74
N GLN A 267 3.83 7.06 18.55
CA GLN A 267 3.12 8.33 18.68
C GLN A 267 3.04 9.11 17.35
N HIS A 268 4.09 9.09 16.52
CA HIS A 268 4.01 9.69 15.18
C HIS A 268 2.96 9.00 14.31
N ILE A 269 2.83 7.68 14.41
CA ILE A 269 1.89 6.89 13.61
C ILE A 269 0.44 7.14 14.07
N ILE A 270 0.16 7.07 15.37
CA ILE A 270 -1.21 7.20 15.90
C ILE A 270 -1.73 8.64 15.89
N ASN A 271 -0.85 9.64 15.78
CA ASN A 271 -1.25 11.06 15.69
C ASN A 271 -1.28 11.59 14.24
N ASP A 272 -0.84 10.80 13.24
CA ASP A 272 -0.98 11.18 11.83
C ASP A 272 -2.36 10.78 11.29
N GLU A 273 -3.25 11.76 11.12
CA GLU A 273 -4.63 11.57 10.66
C GLU A 273 -4.75 10.72 9.38
N HIS A 274 -3.78 10.82 8.46
CA HIS A 274 -3.83 10.06 7.20
C HIS A 274 -3.41 8.60 7.40
N MET A 275 -2.44 8.35 8.26
CA MET A 275 -2.06 6.99 8.65
C MET A 275 -3.18 6.32 9.42
N VAL A 276 -3.76 7.00 10.42
CA VAL A 276 -4.89 6.51 11.22
C VAL A 276 -6.08 6.14 10.33
N ALA A 277 -6.49 7.05 9.44
CA ALA A 277 -7.59 6.79 8.51
C ALA A 277 -7.32 5.59 7.59
N SER A 278 -6.06 5.36 7.23
CA SER A 278 -5.67 4.22 6.39
C SER A 278 -5.60 2.92 7.19
N LEU A 279 -5.03 2.92 8.40
CA LEU A 279 -4.96 1.77 9.31
C LEU A 279 -6.35 1.24 9.64
N LYS A 280 -7.29 2.13 10.00
CA LYS A 280 -8.70 1.77 10.30
C LYS A 280 -9.41 1.05 9.17
N ARG A 281 -8.93 1.17 7.93
CA ARG A 281 -9.61 0.66 6.72
C ARG A 281 -8.84 -0.40 5.97
N ALA A 282 -7.52 -0.45 6.10
CA ALA A 282 -6.70 -1.35 5.32
C ALA A 282 -7.04 -2.81 5.64
N PRO A 283 -7.13 -3.68 4.62
CA PRO A 283 -7.17 -5.12 4.82
C PRO A 283 -5.77 -5.64 5.14
N ALA A 284 -5.67 -6.77 5.84
CA ALA A 284 -4.37 -7.43 6.04
C ALA A 284 -4.01 -8.34 4.85
N GLY A 285 -4.94 -8.68 3.97
CA GLY A 285 -4.64 -9.50 2.81
C GLY A 285 -5.65 -9.34 1.69
N LYS A 286 -5.32 -9.87 0.51
CA LYS A 286 -6.24 -9.92 -0.64
C LYS A 286 -7.13 -11.16 -0.64
N LEU A 287 -6.57 -12.33 -0.31
CA LEU A 287 -7.23 -13.63 -0.50
C LEU A 287 -7.12 -14.61 0.68
N TRP A 288 -6.29 -14.29 1.67
CA TRP A 288 -5.92 -15.22 2.74
C TRP A 288 -6.59 -14.89 4.07
N HIS A 289 -5.89 -14.23 5.00
CA HIS A 289 -6.40 -13.83 6.31
C HIS A 289 -6.83 -12.35 6.30
N HIS A 290 -7.80 -12.01 7.18
CA HIS A 290 -8.23 -10.64 7.42
C HIS A 290 -8.46 -9.78 6.15
N CYS A 291 -9.03 -10.39 5.11
CA CYS A 291 -9.24 -9.78 3.79
C CYS A 291 -10.48 -8.88 3.75
N TYR A 292 -10.58 -7.99 4.71
CA TYR A 292 -11.73 -7.14 4.97
C TYR A 292 -11.28 -5.78 5.52
N LEU A 293 -12.15 -4.76 5.41
CA LEU A 293 -11.84 -3.44 5.94
C LEU A 293 -11.61 -3.50 7.46
N GLY A 294 -10.50 -2.91 7.91
CA GLY A 294 -10.06 -2.96 9.31
C GLY A 294 -9.26 -4.21 9.67
N GLY A 295 -9.09 -5.14 8.73
CA GLY A 295 -8.37 -6.39 8.97
C GLY A 295 -6.89 -6.20 9.34
N LEU A 296 -6.24 -5.15 8.84
CA LEU A 296 -4.85 -4.85 9.20
C LEU A 296 -4.69 -4.58 10.70
N LEU A 297 -5.57 -3.75 11.28
CA LEU A 297 -5.52 -3.46 12.72
C LEU A 297 -5.76 -4.71 13.55
N GLU A 298 -6.80 -5.48 13.20
CA GLU A 298 -7.15 -6.71 13.92
C GLU A 298 -5.98 -7.71 13.92
N HIS A 299 -5.37 -7.92 12.75
CA HIS A 299 -4.18 -8.75 12.60
C HIS A 299 -2.99 -8.24 13.45
N SER A 300 -2.62 -6.95 13.32
CA SER A 300 -1.50 -6.40 14.09
C SER A 300 -1.72 -6.45 15.61
N ILE A 301 -2.96 -6.30 16.08
CA ILE A 301 -3.34 -6.43 17.49
C ILE A 301 -3.19 -7.88 17.96
N ASN A 302 -3.70 -8.86 17.20
CA ASN A 302 -3.58 -10.27 17.56
C ASN A 302 -2.11 -10.70 17.61
N VAL A 303 -1.31 -10.33 16.59
CA VAL A 303 0.13 -10.60 16.56
C VAL A 303 0.83 -9.95 17.76
N ALA A 304 0.45 -8.73 18.15
CA ALA A 304 1.00 -8.07 19.34
C ALA A 304 0.66 -8.81 20.64
N HIS A 305 -0.57 -9.31 20.81
CA HIS A 305 -0.95 -10.10 21.99
C HIS A 305 -0.21 -11.45 22.05
N LEU A 306 -0.09 -12.16 20.92
CA LEU A 306 0.71 -13.38 20.82
C LEU A 306 2.18 -13.12 21.17
N ALA A 307 2.76 -12.06 20.61
CA ALA A 307 4.14 -11.68 20.85
C ALA A 307 4.40 -11.31 22.32
N LEU A 308 3.47 -10.59 22.96
CA LEU A 308 3.54 -10.29 24.39
C LEU A 308 3.46 -11.54 25.26
N SER A 309 2.56 -12.47 24.94
CA SER A 309 2.42 -13.74 25.67
C SER A 309 3.70 -14.57 25.62
N ILE A 310 4.39 -14.60 24.47
CA ILE A 310 5.68 -15.26 24.33
C ILE A 310 6.78 -14.52 25.10
N ALA A 311 6.81 -13.18 25.02
CA ALA A 311 7.81 -12.36 25.74
C ALA A 311 7.72 -12.52 27.26
N GLU A 312 6.51 -12.72 27.81
CA GLU A 312 6.30 -13.02 29.24
C GLU A 312 7.02 -14.30 29.68
N HIS A 313 7.08 -15.32 28.81
CA HIS A 313 7.73 -16.59 29.12
C HIS A 313 9.26 -16.56 28.89
N TYR A 314 9.74 -15.66 28.03
CA TYR A 314 11.17 -15.54 27.69
C TYR A 314 11.71 -14.15 28.05
N PRO A 315 12.18 -13.93 29.30
CA PRO A 315 12.67 -12.62 29.78
C PRO A 315 13.84 -12.04 28.98
N SER A 316 14.51 -12.89 28.20
CA SER A 316 15.65 -12.53 27.35
C SER A 316 15.25 -11.83 26.04
N ILE A 317 13.95 -11.66 25.79
CA ILE A 317 13.36 -10.94 24.66
C ILE A 317 13.18 -9.47 25.04
N ASN A 318 13.59 -8.57 24.15
CA ASN A 318 13.27 -7.16 24.25
C ASN A 318 11.78 -6.94 23.94
N ARG A 319 10.95 -6.95 24.99
CA ARG A 319 9.50 -6.80 24.93
C ARG A 319 9.05 -5.58 24.11
N ASP A 320 9.67 -4.44 24.33
CA ASP A 320 9.25 -3.17 23.70
C ASP A 320 9.57 -3.11 22.22
N LEU A 321 10.75 -3.61 21.83
CA LEU A 321 11.14 -3.77 20.44
C LEU A 321 10.19 -4.75 19.73
N LEU A 322 9.91 -5.89 20.35
CA LEU A 322 9.00 -6.90 19.78
C LEU A 322 7.58 -6.37 19.64
N LEU A 323 7.02 -5.74 20.69
CA LEU A 323 5.68 -5.15 20.65
C LEU A 323 5.58 -4.06 19.57
N THR A 324 6.59 -3.19 19.49
CA THR A 324 6.63 -2.15 18.44
C THR A 324 6.67 -2.78 17.06
N GLY A 325 7.54 -3.78 16.86
CA GLY A 325 7.62 -4.55 15.62
C GLY A 325 6.29 -5.19 15.24
N ALA A 326 5.61 -5.86 16.18
CA ALA A 326 4.31 -6.48 15.97
C ALA A 326 3.24 -5.49 15.50
N LEU A 327 3.19 -4.29 16.08
CA LEU A 327 2.22 -3.27 15.70
C LEU A 327 2.47 -2.66 14.30
N VAL A 328 3.71 -2.69 13.81
CA VAL A 328 4.09 -1.99 12.56
C VAL A 328 4.62 -2.88 11.45
N HIS A 329 4.78 -4.19 11.68
CA HIS A 329 5.42 -5.11 10.72
C HIS A 329 4.78 -5.05 9.33
N ASP A 330 3.45 -4.87 9.31
CA ASP A 330 2.63 -4.88 8.11
C ASP A 330 2.13 -3.49 7.68
N ILE A 331 2.69 -2.41 8.24
CA ILE A 331 2.24 -1.04 7.99
C ILE A 331 2.27 -0.66 6.50
N GLY A 332 3.09 -1.33 5.69
CA GLY A 332 3.15 -1.15 4.25
C GLY A 332 1.83 -1.49 3.52
N LYS A 333 0.96 -2.30 4.12
CA LYS A 333 -0.33 -2.71 3.54
C LYS A 333 -1.29 -1.53 3.31
N ILE A 334 -1.15 -0.43 4.05
CA ILE A 334 -1.92 0.81 3.83
C ILE A 334 -1.65 1.44 2.46
N VAL A 335 -0.49 1.17 1.88
CA VAL A 335 -0.09 1.61 0.54
C VAL A 335 -0.24 0.47 -0.47
N GLU A 336 0.07 -0.77 -0.08
CA GLU A 336 0.03 -1.94 -0.95
C GLU A 336 -1.33 -2.13 -1.61
N TYR A 337 -2.41 -2.01 -0.84
CA TYR A 337 -3.76 -2.27 -1.33
C TYR A 337 -4.54 -1.01 -1.70
N ASN A 338 -5.40 -1.17 -2.70
CA ASN A 338 -6.56 -0.34 -2.99
C ASN A 338 -7.80 -1.09 -2.52
N TRP A 339 -8.79 -0.35 -2.02
CA TRP A 339 -10.04 -0.92 -1.49
C TRP A 339 -11.24 -0.05 -1.88
N ASP A 340 -11.10 0.71 -2.97
CA ASP A 340 -12.15 1.52 -3.58
C ASP A 340 -12.94 0.61 -4.53
N GLY A 341 -13.77 -0.27 -3.97
CA GLY A 341 -14.50 -1.31 -4.70
C GLY A 341 -14.07 -2.69 -4.25
N LEU A 342 -13.07 -3.23 -4.93
CA LEU A 342 -12.48 -4.51 -4.58
C LEU A 342 -11.15 -4.27 -3.91
N VAL A 343 -10.82 -5.11 -2.93
CA VAL A 343 -9.46 -5.20 -2.45
C VAL A 343 -8.57 -5.72 -3.58
N ASP A 344 -7.68 -4.86 -4.06
CA ASP A 344 -6.69 -5.19 -5.08
C ASP A 344 -5.36 -4.49 -4.80
N PHE A 345 -4.29 -4.92 -5.45
CA PHE A 345 -3.00 -4.27 -5.35
C PHE A 345 -3.05 -2.88 -6.00
N SER A 346 -2.39 -1.91 -5.38
CA SER A 346 -1.95 -0.70 -6.08
C SER A 346 -0.75 -1.01 -6.97
N ASP A 347 -0.44 -0.16 -7.95
CA ASP A 347 0.74 -0.35 -8.80
C ASP A 347 2.01 -0.45 -7.96
N VAL A 348 2.14 0.39 -6.93
CA VAL A 348 3.29 0.37 -6.01
C VAL A 348 3.30 -0.91 -5.18
N GLY A 349 2.13 -1.35 -4.70
CA GLY A 349 2.00 -2.62 -3.97
C GLY A 349 2.40 -3.81 -4.82
N ARG A 350 1.95 -3.84 -6.08
CA ARG A 350 2.24 -4.92 -7.03
C ARG A 350 3.72 -4.98 -7.41
N LEU A 351 4.38 -3.82 -7.50
CA LEU A 351 5.79 -3.71 -7.87
C LEU A 351 6.75 -3.94 -6.69
N HIS A 352 6.41 -3.46 -5.49
CA HIS A 352 7.35 -3.40 -4.37
C HIS A 352 6.99 -4.33 -3.20
N GLY A 353 5.71 -4.67 -3.02
CA GLY A 353 5.21 -5.41 -1.86
C GLY A 353 5.21 -4.58 -0.56
N HIS A 354 4.33 -4.95 0.38
CA HIS A 354 4.18 -4.26 1.65
C HIS A 354 5.46 -4.26 2.50
N ILE A 355 6.30 -5.29 2.46
CA ILE A 355 7.53 -5.34 3.27
C ILE A 355 8.48 -4.18 2.91
N CYS A 356 8.81 -4.04 1.62
CA CYS A 356 9.68 -2.97 1.15
C CYS A 356 9.07 -1.59 1.40
N ILE A 357 7.75 -1.46 1.23
CA ILE A 357 7.03 -0.21 1.48
C ILE A 357 7.03 0.13 2.97
N GLY A 358 6.78 -0.83 3.84
CA GLY A 358 6.79 -0.70 5.30
C GLY A 358 8.17 -0.31 5.81
N TYR A 359 9.23 -1.00 5.35
CA TYR A 359 10.61 -0.64 5.63
C TYR A 359 10.91 0.81 5.25
N ALA A 360 10.57 1.23 4.02
CA ALA A 360 10.84 2.58 3.55
C ALA A 360 10.06 3.64 4.34
N LEU A 361 8.80 3.36 4.66
CA LEU A 361 7.94 4.25 5.45
C LEU A 361 8.49 4.43 6.87
N LEU A 362 8.83 3.33 7.55
CA LEU A 362 9.35 3.37 8.92
C LEU A 362 10.74 3.99 8.98
N ALA A 363 11.63 3.68 8.03
CA ALA A 363 12.94 4.31 7.94
C ALA A 363 12.81 5.84 7.82
N CYS A 364 11.91 6.32 6.97
CA CYS A 364 11.66 7.77 6.82
C CYS A 364 11.11 8.40 8.10
N LEU A 365 10.21 7.72 8.82
CA LEU A 365 9.66 8.22 10.08
C LEU A 365 10.73 8.26 11.18
N ILE A 366 11.55 7.21 11.28
CA ILE A 366 12.67 7.15 12.23
C ILE A 366 13.65 8.30 11.99
N ASP A 367 13.97 8.62 10.73
CA ASP A 367 14.88 9.71 10.38
C ASP A 367 14.35 11.11 10.79
N THR A 368 13.05 11.24 11.12
CA THR A 368 12.48 12.49 11.68
C THR A 368 12.55 12.57 13.21
N ILE A 369 12.89 11.47 13.89
CA ILE A 369 12.95 11.41 15.35
C ILE A 369 14.38 11.72 15.79
N GLN A 370 14.53 12.78 16.57
CA GLN A 370 15.83 13.19 17.08
C GLN A 370 16.42 12.11 18.01
N ASP A 371 17.71 11.84 17.82
CA ASP A 371 18.52 10.93 18.64
C ASP A 371 17.98 9.49 18.70
N PHE A 372 17.42 8.99 17.58
CA PHE A 372 17.01 7.59 17.48
C PHE A 372 18.26 6.67 17.41
N PRO A 373 18.44 5.72 18.35
CA PRO A 373 19.64 4.89 18.37
C PRO A 373 19.81 4.04 17.10
N ALA A 374 21.02 4.06 16.53
CA ALA A 374 21.31 3.36 15.26
C ALA A 374 21.12 1.83 15.35
N SER A 375 21.46 1.21 16.49
CA SER A 375 21.22 -0.22 16.73
C SER A 375 19.73 -0.54 16.73
N LEU A 376 18.95 0.22 17.51
CA LEU A 376 17.50 0.05 17.63
C LEU A 376 16.78 0.26 16.29
N ARG A 377 17.26 1.21 15.48
CA ARG A 377 16.77 1.43 14.10
C ARG A 377 16.98 0.17 13.26
N ASN A 378 18.17 -0.40 13.29
CA ASN A 378 18.48 -1.59 12.51
C ASN A 378 17.68 -2.81 12.98
N GLU A 379 17.53 -2.99 14.28
CA GLU A 379 16.74 -4.08 14.87
C GLU A 379 15.26 -4.00 14.47
N LEU A 380 14.62 -2.83 14.63
CA LEU A 380 13.20 -2.67 14.27
C LEU A 380 12.97 -2.85 12.77
N LEU A 381 13.85 -2.28 11.93
CA LEU A 381 13.74 -2.46 10.48
C LEU A 381 14.00 -3.90 10.06
N HIS A 382 14.87 -4.63 10.78
CA HIS A 382 15.08 -6.06 10.57
C HIS A 382 13.83 -6.88 10.90
N LEU A 383 13.10 -6.54 11.97
CA LEU A 383 11.80 -7.17 12.27
C LEU A 383 10.85 -7.05 11.08
N VAL A 384 10.71 -5.86 10.52
CA VAL A 384 9.84 -5.60 9.37
C VAL A 384 10.32 -6.38 8.13
N LEU A 385 11.62 -6.43 7.87
CA LEU A 385 12.16 -7.12 6.70
C LEU A 385 12.10 -8.65 6.79
N SER A 386 11.91 -9.23 7.98
CA SER A 386 11.98 -10.68 8.21
C SER A 386 10.71 -11.30 8.76
N HIS A 387 9.64 -10.52 8.94
CA HIS A 387 8.44 -11.00 9.65
C HIS A 387 7.72 -12.17 8.97
N GLN A 388 7.82 -12.37 7.65
CA GLN A 388 7.23 -13.55 6.98
C GLN A 388 8.15 -14.79 7.08
N GLY A 389 9.23 -14.69 7.84
CA GLY A 389 10.18 -15.77 8.07
C GLY A 389 11.13 -15.94 6.90
N LYS A 390 10.89 -16.94 6.06
CA LYS A 390 11.84 -17.33 5.00
C LYS A 390 11.64 -16.55 3.72
N GLN A 391 12.66 -16.53 2.87
CA GLN A 391 12.59 -15.91 1.54
C GLN A 391 11.54 -16.56 0.63
N GLU A 392 11.33 -17.87 0.76
CA GLU A 392 10.26 -18.62 0.07
C GLU A 392 8.85 -18.13 0.44
N HIS A 393 8.70 -17.46 1.59
CA HIS A 393 7.45 -16.86 2.05
C HIS A 393 7.36 -15.35 1.76
N GLY A 394 8.35 -14.75 1.11
CA GLY A 394 8.31 -13.36 0.65
C GLY A 394 9.19 -12.36 1.42
N SER A 395 9.79 -12.76 2.55
CA SER A 395 10.70 -11.88 3.30
C SER A 395 12.03 -11.67 2.55
N PRO A 396 12.54 -10.43 2.41
CA PRO A 396 13.87 -10.17 1.84
C PRO A 396 15.00 -10.91 2.55
N VAL A 397 14.93 -11.03 3.88
CA VAL A 397 15.95 -11.65 4.73
C VAL A 397 15.30 -12.53 5.80
N PRO A 398 15.97 -13.59 6.30
CA PRO A 398 15.44 -14.42 7.37
C PRO A 398 15.45 -13.71 8.73
N PRO A 399 14.67 -14.18 9.73
CA PRO A 399 14.78 -13.71 11.10
C PRO A 399 16.17 -14.05 11.67
N MET A 400 16.78 -13.09 12.36
CA MET A 400 18.16 -13.19 12.88
C MET A 400 18.30 -12.73 14.34
N THR A 401 17.20 -12.30 14.95
CA THR A 401 17.14 -11.90 16.37
C THR A 401 16.03 -12.69 17.07
N ARG A 402 16.05 -12.76 18.40
CA ARG A 402 15.02 -13.46 19.18
C ARG A 402 13.64 -12.88 18.88
N GLU A 403 13.56 -11.56 18.85
CA GLU A 403 12.36 -10.79 18.53
C GLU A 403 11.89 -11.09 17.10
N ALA A 404 12.80 -11.20 16.13
CA ALA A 404 12.45 -11.52 14.74
C ALA A 404 11.86 -12.92 14.60
N PHE A 405 12.44 -13.91 15.30
CA PHE A 405 11.89 -15.27 15.33
C PHE A 405 10.48 -15.26 15.91
N VAL A 406 10.29 -14.66 17.09
CA VAL A 406 8.98 -14.61 17.74
C VAL A 406 7.95 -13.88 16.89
N LEU A 407 8.29 -12.71 16.34
CA LEU A 407 7.40 -11.98 15.46
C LEU A 407 6.99 -12.83 14.25
N SER A 408 7.94 -13.52 13.61
CA SER A 408 7.64 -14.32 12.43
C SER A 408 6.73 -15.50 12.71
N TYR A 409 6.87 -16.15 13.87
CA TYR A 409 5.96 -17.21 14.27
C TYR A 409 4.60 -16.68 14.71
N ALA A 410 4.55 -15.53 15.40
CA ALA A 410 3.29 -14.92 15.81
C ALA A 410 2.44 -14.49 14.60
N ASP A 411 3.07 -13.88 13.59
CA ASP A 411 2.44 -13.52 12.31
C ASP A 411 1.89 -14.76 11.58
N ASP A 412 2.70 -15.81 11.45
CA ASP A 412 2.29 -17.06 10.79
C ASP A 412 1.16 -17.79 11.55
N ILE A 413 1.19 -17.80 12.88
CA ILE A 413 0.13 -18.39 13.72
C ILE A 413 -1.19 -17.65 13.50
N ASP A 414 -1.22 -16.32 13.67
CA ASP A 414 -2.45 -15.54 13.51
C ASP A 414 -3.01 -15.68 12.09
N SER A 415 -2.14 -15.57 11.08
CA SER A 415 -2.49 -15.77 9.67
C SER A 415 -3.16 -17.12 9.39
N LYS A 416 -2.67 -18.20 10.01
CA LYS A 416 -3.20 -19.56 9.83
C LYS A 416 -4.51 -19.77 10.58
N LEU A 417 -4.62 -19.29 11.81
CA LEU A 417 -5.83 -19.42 12.62
C LEU A 417 -6.98 -18.60 12.03
N ALA A 418 -6.73 -17.36 11.62
CA ALA A 418 -7.73 -16.55 10.95
C ALA A 418 -8.19 -17.14 9.61
N ALA A 419 -7.28 -17.77 8.85
CA ALA A 419 -7.65 -18.51 7.64
C ALA A 419 -8.50 -19.75 7.96
N PHE A 420 -8.16 -20.47 9.04
CA PHE A 420 -8.91 -21.62 9.52
C PHE A 420 -10.34 -21.23 9.89
N ASP A 421 -10.52 -20.21 10.74
CA ASP A 421 -11.82 -19.73 11.18
C ASP A 421 -12.70 -19.33 10.00
N ARG A 422 -12.13 -18.58 9.05
CA ARG A 422 -12.84 -18.19 7.83
C ARG A 422 -13.27 -19.41 6.99
N ILE A 423 -12.37 -20.38 6.80
CA ILE A 423 -12.68 -21.59 6.02
C ILE A 423 -13.77 -22.38 6.73
N HIS A 424 -13.66 -22.56 8.04
CA HIS A 424 -14.67 -23.21 8.86
C HIS A 424 -16.03 -22.51 8.75
N GLU A 425 -16.11 -21.20 8.97
CA GLU A 425 -17.35 -20.41 8.81
C GLU A 425 -17.96 -20.55 7.40
N SER A 426 -17.14 -20.69 6.36
CA SER A 426 -17.61 -20.76 4.96
C SER A 426 -17.98 -22.16 4.47
N GLU A 427 -17.43 -23.20 5.09
CA GLU A 427 -17.51 -24.57 4.58
C GLU A 427 -18.17 -25.56 5.55
N MET A 428 -18.36 -25.20 6.81
CA MET A 428 -18.95 -26.08 7.81
C MET A 428 -20.42 -26.36 7.49
N GLU A 429 -20.77 -27.65 7.45
CA GLU A 429 -22.12 -28.15 7.20
C GLU A 429 -22.37 -29.33 8.16
N PRO A 430 -23.64 -29.63 8.53
CA PRO A 430 -23.94 -30.76 9.40
C PRO A 430 -23.34 -32.07 8.87
N GLY A 431 -22.50 -32.72 9.69
CA GLY A 431 -21.81 -33.97 9.34
C GLY A 431 -20.51 -33.82 8.54
N LYS A 432 -20.16 -32.61 8.06
CA LYS A 432 -18.89 -32.35 7.37
C LYS A 432 -17.76 -32.14 8.36
N LYS A 433 -16.72 -32.97 8.26
CA LYS A 433 -15.56 -32.97 9.19
C LYS A 433 -14.27 -32.40 8.62
N TRP A 434 -14.24 -32.20 7.30
CA TRP A 434 -13.04 -31.77 6.59
C TRP A 434 -13.37 -30.61 5.67
N SER A 435 -12.44 -29.66 5.56
CA SER A 435 -12.49 -28.64 4.52
C SER A 435 -12.23 -29.24 3.14
N SER A 436 -12.50 -28.47 2.10
CA SER A 436 -11.89 -28.66 0.79
C SER A 436 -10.36 -28.50 0.88
N TYR A 437 -9.62 -28.98 -0.13
CA TYR A 437 -8.15 -28.86 -0.13
C TYR A 437 -7.72 -27.39 -0.12
N VAL A 438 -6.96 -26.99 0.89
CA VAL A 438 -6.53 -25.60 1.07
C VAL A 438 -5.16 -25.42 0.45
N LYS A 439 -5.11 -25.02 -0.83
CA LYS A 439 -3.87 -24.90 -1.60
C LYS A 439 -2.78 -24.07 -0.92
N LEU A 440 -3.15 -23.00 -0.21
CA LEU A 440 -2.19 -22.11 0.47
C LEU A 440 -1.57 -22.73 1.73
N LEU A 441 -2.20 -23.74 2.34
CA LEU A 441 -1.64 -24.53 3.45
C LEU A 441 -1.11 -25.89 3.00
N ASP A 442 -1.41 -26.27 1.76
CA ASP A 442 -1.07 -27.56 1.19
C ASP A 442 -1.59 -28.74 2.04
N ARG A 443 -2.83 -28.63 2.53
CA ARG A 443 -3.50 -29.65 3.35
C ARG A 443 -5.01 -29.48 3.40
N PHE A 444 -5.69 -30.52 3.85
CA PHE A 444 -7.07 -30.44 4.34
C PHE A 444 -7.07 -29.98 5.80
N LEU A 445 -8.12 -29.26 6.21
CA LEU A 445 -8.34 -28.83 7.58
C LEU A 445 -9.41 -29.71 8.21
N TYR A 446 -9.16 -30.18 9.43
CA TYR A 446 -10.09 -31.00 10.19
C TYR A 446 -10.92 -30.12 11.12
N PHE A 447 -12.25 -30.10 10.93
CA PHE A 447 -13.17 -29.27 11.72
C PHE A 447 -13.57 -29.90 13.06
N GLY A 448 -13.30 -31.19 13.26
CA GLY A 448 -13.76 -31.90 14.46
C GLY A 448 -15.22 -32.37 14.36
N GLN A 449 -15.81 -32.67 15.52
CA GLN A 449 -17.25 -32.89 15.67
C GLN A 449 -17.92 -31.58 16.07
N ASP A 450 -19.11 -31.32 15.55
CA ASP A 450 -19.88 -30.12 15.86
C ASP A 450 -20.18 -30.10 17.38
N SER A 451 -19.55 -29.18 18.11
CA SER A 451 -19.70 -29.06 19.57
C SER A 451 -21.11 -28.58 19.99
N SER A 452 -21.98 -28.31 19.02
CA SER A 452 -23.43 -28.12 19.22
C SER A 452 -24.19 -29.43 19.50
N GLN A 453 -23.52 -30.59 19.46
CA GLN A 453 -24.08 -31.91 19.80
C GLN A 453 -23.58 -32.49 21.14
N GLN A 454 -22.90 -31.70 21.99
CA GLN A 454 -22.49 -32.12 23.34
C GLN A 454 -23.27 -31.42 24.45
#